data_AF-A0A368ZHP3-F1
#
_entry.id   AF-A0A368ZHP3-F1
#
_cell.length_a   1.000
_cell.length_b   1.000
_cell.length_c   1.000
_cell.angle_alpha   90.00
_cell.angle_beta   90.00
_cell.angle_gamma   90.00
#
_symmetry.space_group_name_H-M   'P 1'
#
loop_
_entity.id
_entity.type
_entity.pdbx_description
1 polymer ?
#
loop_
_entity_poly.entity_id
_entity_poly.type
_entity_poly.pdbx_seq_one_letter_code
_entity_poly.pdbx_strand_id
1 'polypeptide(L)'
;MQNHKDQNYCNRLVANDTAIVHAIYKQWAPSVINFIKQQHGDVYDAQDIIQETVIVIYHYFRQHNVVLPCAFGTYFLSLCQHRWGLELQRRDTNRQVDLNALAPSEAVVEMWVSKTIAHENENRRYETGFQQLSNACKDVLLTSEEDLSLLKNPSAEENNKTTCLAEWTTLVLQQSDASNHVKLNTEGFDMFQKYQAKTMSSDVRLNFEAELNGDGNLKEAFQIYSSLQAYLEDGLKHEQEIGDFKANLDVISNQYFNALEAEALQPKPSKKSKTLTIAVVVVVFLIGVVLVFSIFANPSYEDYNDFKSISLMQRSPDDITTKLAEERFNTQDYAGALEAFNEILEADFANLEIQMYKSIALVETNQFEEANHLLLKIIEGSSAYRAKAKWILALSHLKQDNIAACIDVLQSIPQDANTYMKAQQLLKRLE
;
A
#
# COMPACT_ATOMS: atom_id res chain seq x y z
N MET A 1 14.01 21.98 25.18
CA MET A 1 13.32 20.76 25.64
C MET A 1 14.36 19.65 25.70
N GLN A 2 14.46 18.95 26.83
CA GLN A 2 15.42 17.86 26.96
C GLN A 2 14.84 16.63 26.25
N ASN A 3 15.63 15.96 25.40
CA ASN A 3 15.18 14.75 24.70
C ASN A 3 14.73 13.71 25.71
N HIS A 4 13.56 13.08 25.47
CA HIS A 4 13.19 11.92 26.25
C HIS A 4 14.28 10.83 26.08
N LYS A 5 14.56 10.05 27.13
CA LYS A 5 15.60 9.00 27.11
C LYS A 5 15.40 7.97 25.98
N ASP A 6 14.14 7.79 25.55
CA ASP A 6 13.77 6.86 24.49
C ASP A 6 13.85 7.49 23.08
N GLN A 7 14.29 8.75 22.94
CA GLN A 7 14.57 9.37 21.62
C GLN A 7 15.49 8.51 20.76
N ASN A 8 16.39 7.75 21.41
CA ASN A 8 17.31 6.84 20.74
C ASN A 8 16.59 5.76 19.91
N TYR A 9 15.35 5.36 20.27
CA TYR A 9 14.56 4.43 19.46
C TYR A 9 14.27 5.03 18.08
N CYS A 10 13.78 6.25 18.05
CA CYS A 10 13.45 6.96 16.80
C CYS A 10 14.71 7.23 15.96
N ASN A 11 15.78 7.72 16.59
CA ASN A 11 17.01 8.04 15.87
C ASN A 11 17.65 6.79 15.22
N ARG A 12 17.64 5.66 15.93
CA ARG A 12 18.17 4.38 15.42
C ARG A 12 17.25 3.74 14.39
N LEU A 13 15.94 3.94 14.50
CA LEU A 13 14.98 3.52 13.47
C LEU A 13 15.25 4.25 12.14
N VAL A 14 15.40 5.57 12.19
CA VAL A 14 15.73 6.40 11.00
C VAL A 14 17.09 6.01 10.42
N ALA A 15 18.04 5.59 11.24
CA ALA A 15 19.34 5.08 10.81
C ALA A 15 19.31 3.62 10.29
N ASN A 16 18.12 3.00 10.14
CA ASN A 16 17.94 1.61 9.71
C ASN A 16 18.74 0.59 10.56
N ASP A 17 18.84 0.84 11.87
CA ASP A 17 19.54 -0.04 12.80
C ASP A 17 18.68 -1.26 13.14
N THR A 18 18.98 -2.41 12.56
CA THR A 18 18.22 -3.65 12.75
C THR A 18 18.13 -4.10 14.21
N ALA A 19 19.12 -3.77 15.05
CA ALA A 19 19.10 -4.14 16.46
C ALA A 19 18.03 -3.37 17.25
N ILE A 20 17.69 -2.13 16.85
CA ILE A 20 16.58 -1.41 17.49
C ILE A 20 15.23 -1.99 17.08
N VAL A 21 15.09 -2.45 15.83
CA VAL A 21 13.86 -3.10 15.34
C VAL A 21 13.64 -4.40 16.10
N HIS A 22 14.67 -5.24 16.24
CA HIS A 22 14.57 -6.44 17.10
C HIS A 22 14.20 -6.12 18.55
N ALA A 23 14.74 -5.04 19.12
CA ALA A 23 14.40 -4.61 20.48
C ALA A 23 12.94 -4.18 20.60
N ILE A 24 12.41 -3.44 19.61
CA ILE A 24 11.01 -3.03 19.55
C ILE A 24 10.08 -4.24 19.57
N TYR A 25 10.31 -5.21 18.67
CA TYR A 25 9.50 -6.43 18.59
C TYR A 25 9.59 -7.22 19.90
N LYS A 26 10.80 -7.49 20.39
CA LYS A 26 11.00 -8.23 21.64
C LYS A 26 10.31 -7.58 22.85
N GLN A 27 10.31 -6.26 22.92
CA GLN A 27 9.81 -5.54 24.09
C GLN A 27 8.29 -5.33 24.06
N TRP A 28 7.71 -5.01 22.90
CA TRP A 28 6.32 -4.56 22.82
C TRP A 28 5.38 -5.45 21.99
N ALA A 29 5.89 -6.28 21.07
CA ALA A 29 5.03 -7.15 20.27
C ALA A 29 4.17 -8.12 21.12
N PRO A 30 4.65 -8.72 22.24
CA PRO A 30 3.80 -9.59 23.07
C PRO A 30 2.54 -8.88 23.60
N SER A 31 2.66 -7.60 23.99
CA SER A 31 1.54 -6.79 24.48
C SER A 31 0.53 -6.50 23.37
N VAL A 32 1.01 -6.13 22.18
CA VAL A 32 0.17 -5.87 21.01
C VAL A 32 -0.57 -7.13 20.57
N ILE A 33 0.12 -8.28 20.47
CA ILE A 33 -0.48 -9.57 20.12
C ILE A 33 -1.59 -9.95 21.09
N ASN A 34 -1.34 -9.83 22.40
CA ASN A 34 -2.33 -10.17 23.41
C ASN A 34 -3.55 -9.24 23.33
N PHE A 35 -3.33 -7.94 23.14
CA PHE A 35 -4.41 -6.97 22.95
C PHE A 35 -5.26 -7.27 21.71
N ILE A 36 -4.64 -7.51 20.55
CA ILE A 36 -5.37 -7.81 19.31
C ILE A 36 -6.18 -9.10 19.45
N LYS A 37 -5.61 -10.15 20.06
CA LYS A 37 -6.35 -11.40 20.36
C LYS A 37 -7.54 -11.20 21.29
N GLN A 38 -7.41 -10.34 22.30
CA GLN A 38 -8.52 -9.98 23.19
C GLN A 38 -9.62 -9.20 22.47
N GLN A 39 -9.28 -8.53 21.37
CA GLN A 39 -10.15 -7.66 20.59
C GLN A 39 -10.55 -8.28 19.24
N HIS A 40 -10.67 -9.63 19.18
CA HIS A 40 -11.16 -10.37 18.01
C HIS A 40 -10.25 -10.37 16.77
N GLY A 41 -8.96 -10.11 16.94
CA GLY A 41 -7.95 -10.33 15.90
C GLY A 41 -7.12 -11.59 16.14
N ASP A 42 -6.22 -11.87 15.21
CA ASP A 42 -5.29 -12.98 15.29
C ASP A 42 -3.81 -12.52 15.35
N VAL A 43 -2.88 -13.46 15.13
CA VAL A 43 -1.43 -13.18 15.17
C VAL A 43 -0.98 -12.44 13.91
N TYR A 44 -1.59 -12.71 12.75
CA TYR A 44 -1.28 -12.05 11.49
C TYR A 44 -1.75 -10.60 11.52
N ASP A 45 -2.96 -10.36 12.06
CA ASP A 45 -3.44 -9.02 12.37
C ASP A 45 -2.42 -8.25 13.23
N ALA A 46 -1.85 -8.91 14.25
CA ALA A 46 -0.83 -8.28 15.09
C ALA A 46 0.49 -8.04 14.38
N GLN A 47 0.89 -8.91 13.46
CA GLN A 47 2.06 -8.72 12.63
C GLN A 47 1.92 -7.49 11.74
N ASP A 48 0.80 -7.36 11.05
CA ASP A 48 0.51 -6.25 10.15
C ASP A 48 0.45 -4.93 10.92
N ILE A 49 -0.32 -4.87 12.03
CA ILE A 49 -0.44 -3.65 12.84
C ILE A 49 0.92 -3.18 13.37
N ILE A 50 1.79 -4.08 13.81
CA ILE A 50 3.13 -3.71 14.29
C ILE A 50 3.99 -3.20 13.14
N GLN A 51 4.02 -3.91 12.00
CA GLN A 51 4.84 -3.56 10.85
C GLN A 51 4.44 -2.20 10.29
N GLU A 52 3.15 -1.96 10.07
CA GLU A 52 2.63 -0.66 9.62
C GLU A 52 2.96 0.45 10.62
N THR A 53 2.80 0.20 11.92
CA THR A 53 3.09 1.21 12.94
C THR A 53 4.57 1.58 12.95
N VAL A 54 5.48 0.61 12.82
CA VAL A 54 6.92 0.88 12.74
C VAL A 54 7.28 1.67 11.48
N ILE A 55 6.66 1.36 10.34
CA ILE A 55 6.83 2.10 9.08
C ILE A 55 6.39 3.56 9.22
N VAL A 56 5.24 3.79 9.84
CA VAL A 56 4.72 5.15 10.02
C VAL A 56 5.56 5.97 10.99
N ILE A 57 6.06 5.36 12.06
CA ILE A 57 7.01 6.03 12.96
C ILE A 57 8.30 6.38 12.21
N TYR A 58 8.83 5.46 11.39
CA TYR A 58 10.02 5.72 10.58
C TYR A 58 9.83 6.92 9.64
N HIS A 59 8.76 6.94 8.85
CA HIS A 59 8.46 8.05 7.94
C HIS A 59 8.31 9.37 8.69
N TYR A 60 7.57 9.38 9.80
CA TYR A 60 7.36 10.58 10.59
C TYR A 60 8.66 11.15 11.17
N PHE A 61 9.51 10.31 11.78
CA PHE A 61 10.77 10.80 12.38
C PHE A 61 11.88 11.08 11.36
N ARG A 62 11.80 10.51 10.16
CA ARG A 62 12.74 10.84 9.08
C ARG A 62 12.43 12.21 8.49
N GLN A 63 11.16 12.48 8.18
CA GLN A 63 10.75 13.73 7.54
C GLN A 63 10.68 14.90 8.52
N HIS A 64 10.48 14.63 9.80
CA HIS A 64 10.37 15.65 10.82
C HIS A 64 11.51 15.52 11.85
N ASN A 65 12.30 16.58 12.03
CA ASN A 65 13.33 16.63 13.08
C ASN A 65 12.69 16.89 14.45
N VAL A 66 11.97 15.90 14.99
CA VAL A 66 11.15 16.05 16.20
C VAL A 66 11.74 15.33 17.41
N VAL A 67 11.53 15.94 18.56
CA VAL A 67 11.87 15.39 19.87
C VAL A 67 10.67 14.65 20.45
N LEU A 68 10.80 13.34 20.64
CA LEU A 68 9.84 12.46 21.28
C LEU A 68 9.49 12.98 22.68
N PRO A 69 8.21 13.24 22.98
CA PRO A 69 7.78 13.91 24.21
C PRO A 69 7.56 12.94 25.38
N CYS A 70 7.45 11.64 25.08
CA CYS A 70 7.04 10.58 26.01
C CYS A 70 7.90 9.32 25.82
N ALA A 71 7.63 8.27 26.58
CA ALA A 71 8.26 6.97 26.36
C ALA A 71 7.87 6.39 25.00
N PHE A 72 8.85 5.80 24.30
CA PHE A 72 8.62 5.25 22.96
C PHE A 72 7.54 4.16 23.01
N GLY A 73 7.58 3.29 24.01
CA GLY A 73 6.59 2.24 24.20
C GLY A 73 5.17 2.79 24.31
N THR A 74 4.96 3.88 25.04
CA THR A 74 3.63 4.52 25.15
C THR A 74 3.16 5.01 23.78
N TYR A 75 4.01 5.73 23.06
CA TYR A 75 3.68 6.23 21.72
C TYR A 75 3.40 5.12 20.70
N PHE A 76 4.27 4.11 20.63
CA PHE A 76 4.13 2.95 19.74
C PHE A 76 2.85 2.15 20.03
N LEU A 77 2.58 1.86 21.30
CA LEU A 77 1.39 1.12 21.71
C LEU A 77 0.09 1.90 21.45
N SER A 78 0.08 3.22 21.68
CA SER A 78 -1.06 4.07 21.34
C SER A 78 -1.34 4.11 19.83
N LEU A 79 -0.31 4.10 18.99
CA LEU A 79 -0.47 4.00 17.53
C LEU A 79 -1.04 2.64 17.11
N CYS A 80 -0.51 1.54 17.65
CA CYS A 80 -1.03 0.19 17.38
C CYS A 80 -2.52 0.08 17.77
N GLN A 81 -2.89 0.64 18.92
CA GLN A 81 -4.24 0.65 19.43
C GLN A 81 -5.20 1.43 18.52
N HIS A 82 -4.77 2.61 18.08
CA HIS A 82 -5.56 3.43 17.16
C HIS A 82 -5.77 2.69 15.83
N ARG A 83 -4.71 2.14 15.25
CA ARG A 83 -4.76 1.35 14.01
C ARG A 83 -5.73 0.18 14.09
N TRP A 84 -5.65 -0.60 15.17
CA TRP A 84 -6.58 -1.72 15.37
C TRP A 84 -8.04 -1.23 15.51
N GLY A 85 -8.24 -0.07 16.14
CA GLY A 85 -9.54 0.62 16.16
C GLY A 85 -10.10 0.88 14.77
N LEU A 86 -9.28 1.42 13.86
CA LEU A 86 -9.66 1.67 12.47
C LEU A 86 -9.95 0.37 11.71
N GLU A 87 -9.12 -0.65 11.87
CA GLU A 87 -9.33 -1.95 11.20
C GLU A 87 -10.62 -2.64 11.67
N LEU A 88 -10.95 -2.55 12.96
CA LEU A 88 -12.21 -3.07 13.48
C LEU A 88 -13.43 -2.32 12.95
N GLN A 89 -13.37 -0.98 12.88
CA GLN A 89 -14.43 -0.18 12.26
C GLN A 89 -14.63 -0.52 10.78
N ARG A 90 -13.54 -0.83 10.07
CA ARG A 90 -13.56 -1.28 8.69
C ARG A 90 -14.23 -2.65 8.54
N ARG A 91 -13.98 -3.59 9.47
CA ARG A 91 -14.57 -4.93 9.47
C ARG A 91 -16.05 -4.94 9.87
N ASP A 92 -16.42 -4.11 10.83
CA ASP A 92 -17.78 -4.01 11.35
C ASP A 92 -17.98 -2.64 12.00
N THR A 93 -18.79 -1.79 11.39
CA THR A 93 -19.00 -0.40 11.79
C THR A 93 -19.59 -0.25 13.19
N ASN A 94 -20.19 -1.32 13.74
CA ASN A 94 -20.74 -1.32 15.10
C ASN A 94 -19.73 -1.72 16.18
N ARG A 95 -18.52 -2.19 15.80
CA ARG A 95 -17.50 -2.58 16.77
C ARG A 95 -16.76 -1.36 17.29
N GLN A 96 -16.65 -1.29 18.61
CA GLN A 96 -15.86 -0.29 19.30
C GLN A 96 -14.66 -0.95 19.96
N VAL A 97 -13.52 -0.30 19.87
CA VAL A 97 -12.31 -0.67 20.61
C VAL A 97 -12.29 0.10 21.92
N ASP A 98 -11.89 -0.57 22.99
CA ASP A 98 -11.50 0.13 24.22
C ASP A 98 -10.21 0.92 23.94
N LEU A 99 -10.37 2.24 23.77
CA LEU A 99 -9.30 3.20 23.51
C LEU A 99 -8.32 3.40 24.68
N ASN A 100 -8.50 2.70 25.80
CA ASN A 100 -7.53 2.66 26.91
C ASN A 100 -6.95 1.26 27.20
N ALA A 101 -7.30 0.23 26.43
CA ALA A 101 -6.92 -1.15 26.72
C ALA A 101 -5.44 -1.51 26.48
N LEU A 102 -4.72 -0.77 25.62
CA LEU A 102 -3.31 -1.06 25.32
C LEU A 102 -2.34 -0.01 25.89
N ALA A 103 -2.70 1.28 25.82
CA ALA A 103 -1.93 2.37 26.42
C ALA A 103 -2.86 3.46 26.99
N PRO A 104 -2.49 4.09 28.13
CA PRO A 104 -3.27 5.19 28.69
C PRO A 104 -3.24 6.42 27.76
N SER A 105 -4.40 7.07 27.60
CA SER A 105 -4.53 8.37 26.94
C SER A 105 -4.00 9.48 27.86
N GLU A 106 -2.75 9.89 27.63
CA GLU A 106 -2.25 11.19 28.09
C GLU A 106 -2.37 12.21 26.96
N ALA A 107 -2.87 13.43 27.25
CA ALA A 107 -3.12 14.45 26.23
C ALA A 107 -1.90 14.76 25.33
N VAL A 108 -0.69 14.68 25.89
CA VAL A 108 0.56 14.87 25.13
C VAL A 108 0.79 13.74 24.13
N VAL A 109 0.46 12.50 24.52
CA VAL A 109 0.56 11.31 23.65
C VAL A 109 -0.50 11.39 22.56
N GLU A 110 -1.75 11.71 22.90
CA GLU A 110 -2.84 11.85 21.92
C GLU A 110 -2.53 12.88 20.85
N MET A 111 -2.01 14.05 21.24
CA MET A 111 -1.61 15.09 20.28
C MET A 111 -0.56 14.56 19.28
N TRP A 112 0.40 13.77 19.74
CA TRP A 112 1.46 13.23 18.89
C TRP A 112 0.98 12.09 18.00
N VAL A 113 0.17 11.19 18.54
CA VAL A 113 -0.51 10.15 17.78
C VAL A 113 -1.34 10.80 16.67
N SER A 114 -2.13 11.82 16.99
CA SER A 114 -2.92 12.59 16.01
C SER A 114 -2.06 13.23 14.91
N LYS A 115 -0.93 13.87 15.27
CA LYS A 115 0.01 14.42 14.27
C LYS A 115 0.58 13.35 13.34
N THR A 116 0.92 12.19 13.90
CA THR A 116 1.49 11.08 13.14
C THR A 116 0.47 10.50 12.17
N ILE A 117 -0.78 10.30 12.62
CA ILE A 117 -1.88 9.82 11.79
C ILE A 117 -2.26 10.84 10.70
N ALA A 118 -2.26 12.14 11.03
CA ALA A 118 -2.49 13.19 10.05
C ALA A 118 -1.44 13.16 8.95
N HIS A 119 -0.17 12.98 9.32
CA HIS A 119 0.94 12.84 8.38
C HIS A 119 0.83 11.59 7.51
N GLU A 120 0.47 10.44 8.08
CA GLU A 120 0.21 9.22 7.32
C GLU A 120 -0.93 9.40 6.31
N ASN A 121 -2.06 9.99 6.74
CA ASN A 121 -3.21 10.23 5.88
C ASN A 121 -2.87 11.19 4.73
N GLU A 122 -2.06 12.20 5.00
CA GLU A 122 -1.53 13.13 4.00
C GLU A 122 -0.70 12.37 2.96
N ASN A 123 0.29 11.58 3.38
CA ASN A 123 1.11 10.77 2.47
C ASN A 123 0.26 9.79 1.66
N ARG A 124 -0.75 9.16 2.26
CA ARG A 124 -1.68 8.26 1.56
C ARG A 124 -2.46 8.98 0.45
N ARG A 125 -2.91 10.22 0.70
CA ARG A 125 -3.60 11.05 -0.31
C ARG A 125 -2.66 11.41 -1.46
N TYR A 126 -1.41 11.74 -1.14
CA TYR A 126 -0.37 12.02 -2.14
C TYR A 126 -0.14 10.80 -3.03
N GLU A 127 0.07 9.64 -2.44
CA GLU A 127 0.24 8.38 -3.17
C GLU A 127 -0.99 8.06 -4.04
N THR A 128 -2.19 8.21 -3.49
CA THR A 128 -3.45 7.95 -4.21
C THR A 128 -3.63 8.90 -5.40
N GLY A 129 -3.26 10.18 -5.25
CA GLY A 129 -3.26 11.15 -6.34
C GLY A 129 -2.18 10.84 -7.37
N PHE A 130 -0.99 10.42 -6.93
CA PHE A 130 0.12 10.09 -7.81
C PHE A 130 -0.24 8.91 -8.70
N GLN A 131 -0.88 7.87 -8.15
CA GLN A 131 -1.27 6.69 -8.90
C GLN A 131 -2.30 6.97 -10.01
N GLN A 132 -3.09 8.03 -9.87
CA GLN A 132 -4.07 8.46 -10.88
C GLN A 132 -3.45 9.26 -12.05
N LEU A 133 -2.20 9.71 -11.92
CA LEU A 133 -1.50 10.39 -13.02
C LEU A 133 -1.24 9.43 -14.19
N SER A 134 -1.17 10.01 -15.39
CA SER A 134 -0.66 9.28 -16.56
C SER A 134 0.79 8.83 -16.35
N ASN A 135 1.18 7.72 -16.98
CA ASN A 135 2.57 7.25 -16.91
C ASN A 135 3.56 8.33 -17.40
N ALA A 136 3.20 9.09 -18.44
CA ALA A 136 4.01 10.21 -18.90
C ALA A 136 4.25 11.24 -17.79
N CYS A 137 3.23 11.59 -17.01
CA CYS A 137 3.41 12.51 -15.89
C CYS A 137 4.18 11.90 -14.72
N LYS A 138 3.99 10.61 -14.43
CA LYS A 138 4.79 9.91 -13.41
C LYS A 138 6.28 9.94 -13.80
N ASP A 139 6.61 9.61 -15.05
CA ASP A 139 7.99 9.60 -15.56
C ASP A 139 8.62 11.00 -15.48
N VAL A 140 7.90 12.03 -15.91
CA VAL A 140 8.35 13.44 -15.85
C VAL A 140 8.63 13.87 -14.40
N LEU A 141 7.74 13.54 -13.46
CA LEU A 141 7.90 13.90 -12.05
C LEU A 141 9.06 13.14 -11.39
N LEU A 142 9.24 11.86 -11.73
CA LEU A 142 10.32 11.04 -11.18
C LEU A 142 11.69 11.32 -11.80
N THR A 143 11.75 12.12 -12.87
CA THR A 143 13.01 12.52 -13.51
C THR A 143 13.87 13.37 -12.56
N SER A 144 15.07 12.90 -12.24
CA SER A 144 15.99 13.60 -11.34
C SER A 144 16.48 14.92 -11.94
N GLU A 145 16.96 15.84 -11.11
CA GLU A 145 17.60 17.09 -11.58
C GLU A 145 18.86 16.83 -12.41
N GLU A 146 19.57 15.74 -12.13
CA GLU A 146 20.74 15.33 -12.91
C GLU A 146 20.31 14.92 -14.32
N ASP A 147 19.26 14.11 -14.44
CA ASP A 147 18.71 13.68 -15.73
C ASP A 147 18.11 14.86 -16.52
N LEU A 148 17.45 15.80 -15.83
CA LEU A 148 16.89 17.01 -16.42
C LEU A 148 17.95 17.85 -17.14
N SER A 149 19.15 17.95 -16.55
CA SER A 149 20.27 18.70 -17.11
C SER A 149 20.85 18.10 -18.39
N LEU A 150 20.61 16.82 -18.65
CA LEU A 150 21.09 16.07 -19.82
C LEU A 150 20.13 16.16 -21.01
N LEU A 151 18.91 16.69 -20.81
CA LEU A 151 17.91 16.80 -21.86
C LEU A 151 18.23 17.91 -22.86
N LYS A 152 17.82 17.70 -24.12
CA LYS A 152 18.00 18.68 -25.21
C LYS A 152 17.22 19.98 -24.99
N ASN A 153 16.19 19.98 -24.15
CA ASN A 153 15.37 21.15 -23.84
C ASN A 153 14.91 21.15 -22.37
N PRO A 154 15.78 21.52 -21.43
CA PRO A 154 15.48 21.49 -19.99
C PRO A 154 14.30 22.38 -19.60
N SER A 155 14.14 23.54 -20.24
CA SER A 155 13.03 24.46 -19.97
C SER A 155 11.66 23.92 -20.36
N ALA A 156 11.58 23.10 -21.41
CA ALA A 156 10.32 22.46 -21.78
C ALA A 156 9.95 21.36 -20.78
N GLU A 157 10.95 20.65 -20.27
CA GLU A 157 10.74 19.59 -19.28
C GLU A 157 10.36 20.16 -17.90
N GLU A 158 10.94 21.30 -17.51
CA GLU A 158 10.55 22.02 -16.30
C GLU A 158 9.07 22.48 -16.36
N ASN A 159 8.61 22.96 -17.52
CA ASN A 159 7.20 23.28 -17.73
C ASN A 159 6.29 22.04 -17.69
N ASN A 160 6.76 20.90 -18.21
CA ASN A 160 6.04 19.62 -18.11
C ASN A 160 5.92 19.17 -16.64
N LYS A 161 7.00 19.29 -15.86
CA LYS A 161 6.99 19.01 -14.41
C LYS A 161 5.96 19.88 -13.69
N THR A 162 5.91 21.18 -13.96
CA THR A 162 4.90 22.09 -13.37
C THR A 162 3.48 21.67 -13.72
N THR A 163 3.25 21.27 -14.96
CA THR A 163 1.93 20.80 -15.44
C THR A 163 1.51 19.51 -14.74
N CYS A 164 2.40 18.51 -14.65
CA CYS A 164 2.11 17.25 -13.98
C CYS A 164 1.95 17.42 -12.46
N LEU A 165 2.72 18.32 -11.83
CA LEU A 165 2.58 18.64 -10.41
C LEU A 165 1.25 19.38 -10.12
N ALA A 166 0.80 20.23 -11.05
CA ALA A 166 -0.51 20.86 -10.99
C ALA A 166 -1.66 19.84 -11.09
N GLU A 167 -1.55 18.88 -12.01
CA GLU A 167 -2.50 17.76 -12.13
C GLU A 167 -2.55 16.94 -10.83
N TRP A 168 -1.38 16.59 -10.28
CA TRP A 168 -1.29 15.86 -9.01
C TRP A 168 -1.91 16.63 -7.85
N THR A 169 -1.61 17.92 -7.74
CA THR A 169 -2.19 18.82 -6.73
C THR A 169 -3.72 18.81 -6.81
N THR A 170 -4.26 18.89 -8.02
CA THR A 170 -5.71 18.86 -8.26
C THR A 170 -6.33 17.54 -7.82
N LEU A 171 -5.71 16.40 -8.16
CA LEU A 171 -6.16 15.07 -7.74
C LEU A 171 -6.14 14.90 -6.21
N VAL A 172 -5.19 15.51 -5.52
CA VAL A 172 -5.10 15.47 -4.05
C VAL A 172 -6.13 16.38 -3.39
N LEU A 173 -6.41 17.55 -3.97
CA LEU A 173 -7.45 18.47 -3.50
C LEU A 173 -8.87 17.90 -3.71
N GLN A 174 -9.09 17.06 -4.72
CA GLN A 174 -10.37 16.39 -4.95
C GLN A 174 -10.69 15.32 -3.89
N GLN A 175 -9.67 14.84 -3.18
CA GLN A 175 -9.82 13.83 -2.13
C GLN A 175 -10.21 14.41 -0.76
N SER A 176 -10.28 15.73 -0.60
CA SER A 176 -10.74 16.34 0.65
C SER A 176 -12.26 16.51 0.67
N ASP A 177 -12.87 16.42 1.86
CA ASP A 177 -14.31 16.67 2.08
C ASP A 177 -14.72 18.14 1.84
N ALA A 178 -13.78 19.00 1.42
CA ALA A 178 -14.04 20.41 1.19
C ALA A 178 -14.91 20.59 -0.06
N SER A 179 -16.14 21.04 0.16
CA SER A 179 -17.20 21.22 -0.85
C SER A 179 -16.92 22.32 -1.89
N ASN A 180 -15.69 22.84 -1.95
CA ASN A 180 -15.23 23.87 -2.87
C ASN A 180 -13.84 23.50 -3.41
N HIS A 181 -13.79 22.77 -4.53
CA HIS A 181 -12.53 22.50 -5.22
C HIS A 181 -12.10 23.73 -6.03
N VAL A 182 -10.86 24.18 -5.80
CA VAL A 182 -10.25 25.22 -6.62
C VAL A 182 -9.95 24.64 -8.00
N LYS A 183 -10.54 25.22 -9.04
CA LYS A 183 -10.11 24.96 -10.43
C LYS A 183 -9.09 26.01 -10.81
N LEU A 184 -7.82 25.76 -10.49
CA LEU A 184 -6.71 26.56 -10.99
C LEU A 184 -6.41 26.16 -12.44
N ASN A 185 -6.17 27.17 -13.29
CA ASN A 185 -5.60 26.95 -14.62
C ASN A 185 -4.07 26.85 -14.51
N THR A 186 -3.40 26.49 -15.60
CA THR A 186 -1.93 26.38 -15.65
C THR A 186 -1.21 27.67 -15.21
N GLU A 187 -1.77 28.84 -15.55
CA GLU A 187 -1.22 30.15 -15.14
C GLU A 187 -1.19 30.35 -13.62
N GLY A 188 -2.16 29.78 -12.89
CA GLY A 188 -2.19 29.82 -11.42
C GLY A 188 -1.05 29.01 -10.80
N PHE A 189 -0.73 27.84 -11.36
CA PHE A 189 0.38 27.00 -10.87
C PHE A 189 1.75 27.55 -11.26
N ASP A 190 1.88 28.23 -12.40
CA ASP A 190 3.10 28.96 -12.76
C ASP A 190 3.45 30.04 -11.71
N MET A 191 2.44 30.68 -11.11
CA MET A 191 2.66 31.62 -10.01
C MET A 191 3.18 30.91 -8.76
N PHE A 192 2.75 29.69 -8.48
CA PHE A 192 3.27 28.93 -7.34
C PHE A 192 4.76 28.63 -7.52
N GLN A 193 5.14 28.14 -8.70
CA GLN A 193 6.53 27.85 -9.05
C GLN A 193 7.41 29.10 -8.98
N LYS A 194 7.00 30.21 -9.62
CA LYS A 194 7.77 31.47 -9.63
C LYS A 194 7.94 32.06 -8.22
N TYR A 195 6.94 31.89 -7.36
CA TYR A 195 6.99 32.37 -5.99
C TYR A 195 8.01 31.55 -5.18
N GLN A 196 7.97 30.21 -5.27
CA GLN A 196 8.95 29.35 -4.60
C GLN A 196 10.38 29.54 -5.11
N ALA A 197 10.54 29.69 -6.42
CA ALA A 197 11.82 29.97 -7.07
C ALA A 197 12.36 31.39 -6.79
N LYS A 198 11.57 32.25 -6.15
CA LYS A 198 11.89 33.66 -5.86
C LYS A 198 12.23 34.48 -7.12
N THR A 199 11.58 34.18 -8.24
CA THR A 199 11.81 34.83 -9.53
C THR A 199 10.82 35.96 -9.85
N MET A 200 9.81 36.17 -9.01
CA MET A 200 8.83 37.25 -9.15
C MET A 200 9.43 38.64 -8.87
N SER A 201 8.92 39.66 -9.57
CA SER A 201 9.18 41.05 -9.19
C SER A 201 8.51 41.40 -7.86
N SER A 202 9.00 42.44 -7.18
CA SER A 202 8.49 42.83 -5.85
C SER A 202 6.99 43.12 -5.84
N ASP A 203 6.47 43.81 -6.87
CA ASP A 203 5.06 44.18 -6.94
C ASP A 203 4.17 42.95 -7.19
N VAL A 204 4.60 42.04 -8.07
CA VAL A 204 3.87 40.80 -8.37
C VAL A 204 3.84 39.89 -7.15
N ARG A 205 4.97 39.76 -6.43
CA ARG A 205 5.05 38.98 -5.20
C ARG A 205 4.09 39.49 -4.13
N LEU A 206 4.06 40.82 -3.90
CA LEU A 206 3.18 41.42 -2.88
C LEU A 206 1.69 41.22 -3.21
N ASN A 207 1.31 41.34 -4.48
CA ASN A 207 -0.06 41.07 -4.91
C ASN A 207 -0.44 39.60 -4.70
N PHE A 208 0.45 38.68 -5.10
CA PHE A 208 0.21 37.25 -4.90
C PHE A 208 0.14 36.86 -3.41
N GLU A 209 0.99 37.45 -2.56
CA GLU A 209 0.91 37.27 -1.09
C GLU A 209 -0.41 37.82 -0.52
N ALA A 210 -0.93 38.93 -1.05
CA ALA A 210 -2.24 39.45 -0.66
C ALA A 210 -3.38 38.51 -1.10
N GLU A 211 -3.31 37.94 -2.30
CA GLU A 211 -4.26 36.94 -2.80
C GLU A 211 -4.25 35.67 -1.94
N LEU A 212 -3.07 35.11 -1.63
CA LEU A 212 -2.93 33.95 -0.74
C LEU A 212 -3.48 34.21 0.67
N ASN A 213 -3.42 35.44 1.15
CA ASN A 213 -3.99 35.79 2.46
C ASN A 213 -5.50 36.04 2.40
N GLY A 214 -6.02 36.47 1.25
CA GLY A 214 -7.44 36.77 1.04
C GLY A 214 -8.28 35.55 0.62
N ASP A 215 -7.66 34.56 -0.02
CA ASP A 215 -8.32 33.37 -0.56
C ASP A 215 -7.78 32.09 0.13
N GLY A 216 -8.57 31.55 1.06
CA GLY A 216 -8.22 30.33 1.81
C GLY A 216 -8.11 29.08 0.93
N ASN A 217 -8.86 29.04 -0.17
CA ASN A 217 -8.85 27.96 -1.14
C ASN A 217 -7.55 28.00 -1.97
N LEU A 218 -7.17 29.19 -2.46
CA LEU A 218 -5.89 29.40 -3.15
C LEU A 218 -4.71 29.06 -2.23
N LYS A 219 -4.81 29.45 -0.95
CA LYS A 219 -3.80 29.13 0.07
C LYS A 219 -3.64 27.63 0.28
N GLU A 220 -4.75 26.89 0.40
CA GLU A 220 -4.71 25.42 0.51
C GLU A 220 -4.06 24.80 -0.72
N ALA A 221 -4.44 25.22 -1.92
CA ALA A 221 -3.85 24.72 -3.16
C ALA A 221 -2.34 24.96 -3.23
N PHE A 222 -1.88 26.15 -2.84
CA PHE A 222 -0.44 26.45 -2.76
C PHE A 222 0.29 25.59 -1.71
N GLN A 223 -0.33 25.35 -0.56
CA GLN A 223 0.22 24.49 0.48
C GLN A 223 0.38 23.05 0.00
N ILE A 224 -0.66 22.47 -0.61
CA ILE A 224 -0.60 21.10 -1.16
C ILE A 224 0.44 21.02 -2.28
N TYR A 225 0.47 21.97 -3.21
CA TYR A 225 1.48 22.02 -4.27
C TYR A 225 2.90 22.01 -3.69
N SER A 226 3.15 22.83 -2.66
CA SER A 226 4.45 22.90 -1.99
C SER A 226 4.81 21.60 -1.25
N SER A 227 3.83 20.99 -0.57
CA SER A 227 4.01 19.71 0.12
C SER A 227 4.29 18.57 -0.85
N LEU A 228 3.62 18.52 -2.01
CA LEU A 228 3.84 17.51 -3.03
C LEU A 228 5.24 17.58 -3.64
N GLN A 229 5.73 18.79 -3.89
CA GLN A 229 7.11 18.98 -4.35
C GLN A 229 8.12 18.48 -3.31
N ALA A 230 7.91 18.83 -2.03
CA ALA A 230 8.77 18.34 -0.95
C ALA A 230 8.70 16.81 -0.79
N TYR A 231 7.51 16.22 -0.90
CA TYR A 231 7.28 14.78 -0.85
C TYR A 231 7.99 14.05 -2.00
N LEU A 232 7.93 14.59 -3.22
CA LEU A 232 8.61 14.04 -4.39
C LEU A 232 10.13 14.10 -4.24
N GLU A 233 10.67 15.25 -3.81
CA GLU A 233 12.11 15.39 -3.57
C GLU A 233 12.62 14.44 -2.47
N ASP A 234 11.87 14.31 -1.37
CA ASP A 234 12.19 13.42 -0.26
C ASP A 234 12.06 11.94 -0.64
N GLY A 235 11.07 11.59 -1.46
CA GLY A 235 10.90 10.26 -2.03
C GLY A 235 12.05 9.88 -2.94
N LEU A 236 12.38 10.73 -3.92
CA LEU A 236 13.47 10.49 -4.89
C LEU A 236 14.86 10.41 -4.24
N LYS A 237 15.15 11.28 -3.27
CA LYS A 237 16.46 11.31 -2.61
C LYS A 237 16.74 10.08 -1.76
N HIS A 238 15.70 9.41 -1.28
CA HIS A 238 15.81 8.39 -0.23
C HIS A 238 14.97 7.14 -0.52
N GLU A 239 14.62 6.90 -1.77
CA GLU A 239 13.85 5.73 -2.21
C GLU A 239 14.52 4.44 -1.73
N GLN A 240 15.83 4.34 -1.97
CA GLN A 240 16.64 3.20 -1.53
C GLN A 240 16.61 3.03 -0.02
N GLU A 241 16.78 4.10 0.77
CA GLU A 241 16.77 4.03 2.24
C GLU A 241 15.41 3.57 2.79
N ILE A 242 14.29 4.01 2.18
CA ILE A 242 12.94 3.53 2.52
C ILE A 242 12.80 2.05 2.16
N GLY A 243 13.26 1.66 0.97
CA GLY A 243 13.24 0.28 0.50
C GLY A 243 14.01 -0.65 1.42
N ASP A 244 15.25 -0.28 1.74
CA ASP A 244 16.15 -1.03 2.63
C ASP A 244 15.56 -1.17 4.04
N PHE A 245 14.97 -0.09 4.58
CA PHE A 245 14.30 -0.14 5.87
C PHE A 245 13.10 -1.10 5.87
N LYS A 246 12.22 -0.99 4.86
CA LYS A 246 11.04 -1.87 4.73
C LYS A 246 11.46 -3.33 4.57
N ALA A 247 12.48 -3.61 3.78
CA ALA A 247 13.01 -4.97 3.59
C ALA A 247 13.59 -5.54 4.91
N ASN A 248 14.40 -4.76 5.62
CA ASN A 248 14.93 -5.17 6.93
C ASN A 248 13.83 -5.42 7.95
N LEU A 249 12.84 -4.53 8.01
CA LEU A 249 11.69 -4.66 8.89
C LEU A 249 10.89 -5.93 8.58
N ASP A 250 10.64 -6.21 7.30
CA ASP A 250 9.92 -7.41 6.86
C ASP A 250 10.64 -8.69 7.30
N VAL A 251 11.96 -8.76 7.10
CA VAL A 251 12.78 -9.90 7.55
C VAL A 251 12.66 -10.09 9.06
N ILE A 252 12.78 -9.01 9.85
CA ILE A 252 12.74 -9.08 11.31
C ILE A 252 11.34 -9.46 11.82
N SER A 253 10.31 -8.88 11.22
CA SER A 253 8.91 -9.18 11.51
C SER A 253 8.64 -10.67 11.31
N ASN A 254 8.96 -11.19 10.13
CA ASN A 254 8.79 -12.58 9.79
C ASN A 254 9.60 -13.51 10.71
N GLN A 255 10.86 -13.19 11.00
CA GLN A 255 11.67 -13.98 11.93
C GLN A 255 11.05 -14.06 13.32
N TYR A 256 10.53 -12.94 13.85
CA TYR A 256 9.92 -12.89 15.16
C TYR A 256 8.64 -13.73 15.22
N PHE A 257 7.73 -13.57 14.27
CA PHE A 257 6.44 -14.28 14.25
C PHE A 257 6.60 -15.77 13.94
N ASN A 258 7.49 -16.15 13.01
CA ASN A 258 7.82 -17.55 12.74
C ASN A 258 8.41 -18.24 13.98
N ALA A 259 9.22 -17.54 14.77
CA ALA A 259 9.77 -18.08 16.01
C ALA A 259 8.67 -18.35 17.06
N LEU A 260 7.67 -17.47 17.16
CA LEU A 260 6.51 -17.67 18.04
C LEU A 260 5.69 -18.90 17.63
N GLU A 261 5.49 -19.08 16.32
CA GLU A 261 4.80 -20.25 15.78
C GLU A 261 5.57 -21.54 16.06
N ALA A 262 6.89 -21.53 15.83
CA ALA A 262 7.76 -22.66 16.12
C ALA A 262 7.76 -23.02 17.62
N GLU A 263 7.74 -22.03 18.53
CA GLU A 263 7.64 -22.24 19.97
C GLU A 263 6.26 -22.81 20.38
N ALA A 264 5.18 -22.39 19.71
CA ALA A 264 3.84 -22.92 19.94
C ALA A 264 3.69 -24.40 19.52
N LEU A 265 4.47 -24.86 18.54
CA LEU A 265 4.51 -26.24 18.05
C LEU A 265 5.35 -27.18 18.92
N GLN A 266 6.18 -26.66 19.83
CA GLN A 266 6.95 -27.51 20.73
C GLN A 266 6.05 -28.12 21.81
N PRO A 267 6.21 -29.41 22.15
CA PRO A 267 5.47 -30.02 23.25
C PRO A 267 5.85 -29.34 24.57
N LYS A 268 4.92 -28.56 25.14
CA LYS A 268 5.09 -27.93 26.46
C LYS A 268 5.48 -29.02 27.49
N PRO A 269 6.55 -28.84 28.30
CA PRO A 269 6.85 -29.77 29.36
C PRO A 269 5.67 -29.83 30.33
N SER A 270 5.11 -31.04 30.44
CA SER A 270 3.99 -31.37 31.31
C SER A 270 4.29 -30.95 32.76
N LYS A 271 3.76 -29.80 33.17
CA LYS A 271 3.50 -29.54 34.58
C LYS A 271 2.31 -30.40 34.95
N LYS A 272 2.58 -31.54 35.60
CA LYS A 272 1.56 -32.42 36.19
C LYS A 272 0.63 -31.59 37.08
N SER A 273 -0.55 -31.27 36.57
CA SER A 273 -1.69 -30.81 37.37
C SER A 273 -2.82 -31.81 37.17
N LYS A 274 -3.31 -32.37 38.28
CA LYS A 274 -4.36 -33.40 38.29
C LYS A 274 -5.74 -32.75 38.08
N THR A 275 -6.47 -33.23 37.06
CA THR A 275 -7.96 -33.35 36.91
C THR A 275 -8.79 -32.06 36.90
N LEU A 276 -9.92 -31.86 36.19
CA LEU A 276 -10.91 -32.60 35.35
C LEU A 276 -11.71 -31.50 34.58
N THR A 277 -12.28 -31.60 33.36
CA THR A 277 -13.46 -32.41 32.98
C THR A 277 -13.72 -32.32 31.47
N ILE A 278 -14.13 -33.46 30.89
CA ILE A 278 -14.38 -33.71 29.47
C ILE A 278 -15.89 -33.54 29.18
N ALA A 279 -16.22 -32.59 28.30
CA ALA A 279 -17.46 -32.55 27.50
C ALA A 279 -17.35 -31.57 26.30
N VAL A 280 -16.39 -30.64 26.31
CA VAL A 280 -16.15 -29.68 25.20
C VAL A 280 -15.14 -30.21 24.17
N VAL A 281 -14.40 -31.27 24.52
CA VAL A 281 -13.20 -31.69 23.77
C VAL A 281 -13.54 -32.26 22.39
N VAL A 282 -14.66 -32.96 22.19
CA VAL A 282 -14.92 -33.60 20.88
C VAL A 282 -15.33 -32.59 19.80
N VAL A 283 -16.08 -31.54 20.16
CA VAL A 283 -16.49 -30.48 19.21
C VAL A 283 -15.32 -29.53 18.92
N VAL A 284 -14.53 -29.17 19.94
CA VAL A 284 -13.32 -28.35 19.75
C VAL A 284 -12.20 -29.14 19.05
N PHE A 285 -12.15 -30.47 19.19
CA PHE A 285 -11.19 -31.30 18.45
C PHE A 285 -11.63 -31.52 17.00
N LEU A 286 -12.92 -31.64 16.70
CA LEU A 286 -13.40 -31.71 15.31
C LEU A 286 -13.28 -30.36 14.59
N ILE A 287 -13.65 -29.25 15.25
CA ILE A 287 -13.44 -27.89 14.72
C ILE A 287 -11.94 -27.58 14.65
N GLY A 288 -11.17 -27.99 15.66
CA GLY A 288 -9.72 -27.81 15.70
C GLY A 288 -9.00 -28.63 14.64
N VAL A 289 -9.41 -29.86 14.33
CA VAL A 289 -8.83 -30.67 13.25
C VAL A 289 -9.21 -30.11 11.87
N VAL A 290 -10.43 -29.60 11.69
CA VAL A 290 -10.86 -28.93 10.45
C VAL A 290 -10.14 -27.59 10.25
N LEU A 291 -9.98 -26.78 11.30
CA LEU A 291 -9.25 -25.51 11.25
C LEU A 291 -7.73 -25.71 11.10
N VAL A 292 -7.18 -26.77 11.70
CA VAL A 292 -5.77 -27.14 11.51
C VAL A 292 -5.52 -27.60 10.08
N PHE A 293 -6.43 -28.37 9.47
CA PHE A 293 -6.29 -28.78 8.06
C PHE A 293 -6.41 -27.61 7.07
N SER A 294 -7.15 -26.53 7.38
CA SER A 294 -7.20 -25.33 6.54
C SER A 294 -6.00 -24.38 6.71
N ILE A 295 -5.32 -24.42 7.87
CA ILE A 295 -4.13 -23.59 8.13
C ILE A 295 -2.85 -24.21 7.52
N PHE A 296 -2.83 -25.54 7.33
CA PHE A 296 -1.76 -26.26 6.62
C PHE A 296 -2.08 -26.54 5.14
N ALA A 297 -3.10 -25.88 4.59
CA ALA A 297 -3.38 -25.97 3.16
C ALA A 297 -2.28 -25.25 2.37
N ASN A 298 -1.81 -25.88 1.30
CA ASN A 298 -0.95 -25.22 0.31
C ASN A 298 -1.60 -23.89 -0.12
N PRO A 299 -0.81 -22.83 -0.40
CA PRO A 299 -1.36 -21.58 -0.89
C PRO A 299 -2.28 -21.85 -2.08
N SER A 300 -3.51 -21.35 -2.01
CA SER A 300 -4.52 -21.57 -3.03
C SER A 300 -4.63 -20.36 -3.95
N TYR A 301 -5.20 -20.56 -5.14
CA TYR A 301 -5.49 -19.48 -6.08
C TYR A 301 -6.23 -18.30 -5.42
N GLU A 302 -7.26 -18.58 -4.60
CA GLU A 302 -8.09 -17.56 -3.98
C GLU A 302 -7.33 -16.68 -2.98
N ASP A 303 -6.25 -17.18 -2.37
CA ASP A 303 -5.44 -16.41 -1.42
C ASP A 303 -4.68 -15.27 -2.11
N TYR A 304 -4.47 -15.36 -3.44
CA TYR A 304 -3.65 -14.44 -4.21
C TYR A 304 -4.41 -13.77 -5.37
N ASN A 305 -5.64 -14.19 -5.64
CA ASN A 305 -6.49 -13.63 -6.69
C ASN A 305 -7.09 -12.28 -6.28
N ASP A 306 -6.41 -11.20 -6.66
CA ASP A 306 -6.84 -9.82 -6.43
C ASP A 306 -7.59 -9.21 -7.63
N PHE A 307 -7.92 -10.00 -8.65
CA PHE A 307 -8.55 -9.53 -9.88
C PHE A 307 -10.08 -9.43 -9.81
N LYS A 308 -10.67 -9.23 -8.62
CA LYS A 308 -12.14 -9.30 -8.46
C LYS A 308 -12.89 -8.11 -9.04
N SER A 309 -12.19 -7.02 -9.36
CA SER A 309 -12.75 -5.88 -10.06
C SER A 309 -11.77 -5.25 -11.05
N ILE A 310 -12.33 -4.68 -12.11
CA ILE A 310 -11.64 -4.00 -13.20
C ILE A 310 -12.33 -2.65 -13.48
N SER A 311 -11.61 -1.73 -14.10
CA SER A 311 -12.17 -0.48 -14.62
C SER A 311 -11.65 -0.25 -16.03
N LEU A 312 -12.55 -0.20 -16.99
CA LEU A 312 -12.30 -0.02 -18.42
C LEU A 312 -12.72 1.39 -18.90
N MET A 313 -13.51 2.11 -18.09
CA MET A 313 -14.11 3.41 -18.41
C MET A 313 -13.14 4.60 -18.59
N GLN A 314 -11.84 4.44 -18.33
CA GLN A 314 -10.86 5.53 -18.50
C GLN A 314 -10.54 5.87 -19.97
N ARG A 315 -10.90 5.02 -20.93
CA ARG A 315 -10.51 5.21 -22.36
C ARG A 315 -11.68 5.45 -23.33
N SER A 316 -12.90 5.03 -23.01
CA SER A 316 -14.07 5.27 -23.86
C SER A 316 -15.38 5.24 -23.04
N PRO A 317 -15.73 6.34 -22.36
CA PRO A 317 -16.86 6.38 -21.41
C PRO A 317 -18.24 6.21 -22.06
N ASP A 318 -18.34 6.14 -23.39
CA ASP A 318 -19.61 5.96 -24.12
C ASP A 318 -19.76 4.60 -24.80
N ASP A 319 -18.76 3.72 -24.71
CA ASP A 319 -18.84 2.37 -25.30
C ASP A 319 -19.69 1.42 -24.44
N ILE A 320 -20.86 1.05 -24.97
CA ILE A 320 -21.84 0.18 -24.31
C ILE A 320 -21.24 -1.21 -24.06
N THR A 321 -20.49 -1.77 -25.01
CA THR A 321 -19.94 -3.13 -24.90
C THR A 321 -18.83 -3.18 -23.86
N THR A 322 -17.99 -2.14 -23.79
CA THR A 322 -16.97 -1.99 -22.74
C THR A 322 -17.57 -1.86 -21.34
N LYS A 323 -18.66 -1.08 -21.18
CA LYS A 323 -19.40 -1.00 -19.90
C LYS A 323 -19.99 -2.33 -19.49
N LEU A 324 -20.58 -3.05 -20.44
CA LEU A 324 -21.17 -4.36 -20.19
C LEU A 324 -20.09 -5.37 -19.78
N ALA A 325 -18.92 -5.35 -20.41
CA ALA A 325 -17.79 -6.20 -20.04
C ALA A 325 -17.32 -5.92 -18.60
N GLU A 326 -17.16 -4.64 -18.23
CA GLU A 326 -16.78 -4.22 -16.88
C GLU A 326 -17.83 -4.64 -15.84
N GLU A 327 -19.12 -4.37 -16.09
CA GLU A 327 -20.21 -4.72 -15.18
C GLU A 327 -20.28 -6.23 -14.94
N ARG A 328 -20.25 -7.03 -16.02
CA ARG A 328 -20.32 -8.49 -15.93
C ARG A 328 -19.10 -9.07 -15.21
N PHE A 329 -17.91 -8.55 -15.51
CA PHE A 329 -16.70 -8.98 -14.83
C PHE A 329 -16.75 -8.65 -13.33
N ASN A 330 -17.12 -7.43 -12.97
CA ASN A 330 -17.16 -6.95 -11.57
C ASN A 330 -18.28 -7.62 -10.75
N THR A 331 -19.33 -8.10 -11.40
CA THR A 331 -20.40 -8.90 -10.78
C THR A 331 -20.12 -10.41 -10.80
N GLN A 332 -18.91 -10.82 -11.23
CA GLN A 332 -18.44 -12.21 -11.32
C GLN A 332 -19.20 -13.07 -12.34
N ASP A 333 -19.96 -12.46 -13.25
CA ASP A 333 -20.48 -13.12 -14.45
C ASP A 333 -19.36 -13.23 -15.49
N TYR A 334 -18.37 -14.07 -15.20
CA TYR A 334 -17.20 -14.24 -16.08
C TYR A 334 -17.59 -14.83 -17.44
N ALA A 335 -18.59 -15.70 -17.49
CA ALA A 335 -19.08 -16.25 -18.75
C ALA A 335 -19.66 -15.14 -19.64
N GLY A 336 -20.52 -14.28 -19.08
CA GLY A 336 -21.04 -13.14 -19.81
C GLY A 336 -19.96 -12.09 -20.12
N ALA A 337 -18.96 -11.90 -19.25
CA ALA A 337 -17.84 -11.00 -19.51
C ALA A 337 -17.01 -11.48 -20.71
N LEU A 338 -16.80 -12.79 -20.86
CA LEU A 338 -16.11 -13.38 -22.01
C LEU A 338 -16.81 -13.08 -23.33
N GLU A 339 -18.15 -13.11 -23.37
CA GLU A 339 -18.92 -12.72 -24.56
C GLU A 339 -18.61 -11.26 -24.96
N ALA A 340 -18.67 -10.34 -23.99
CA ALA A 340 -18.42 -8.93 -24.24
C ALA A 340 -16.94 -8.66 -24.62
N PHE A 341 -15.98 -9.34 -23.99
CA PHE A 341 -14.57 -9.26 -24.38
C PHE A 341 -14.32 -9.78 -25.79
N ASN A 342 -14.98 -10.87 -26.19
CA ASN A 342 -14.86 -11.38 -27.55
C ASN A 342 -15.38 -10.36 -28.56
N GLU A 343 -16.52 -9.74 -28.30
CA GLU A 343 -17.08 -8.67 -29.15
C GLU A 343 -16.12 -7.47 -29.28
N ILE A 344 -15.51 -7.03 -28.18
CA ILE A 344 -14.50 -5.95 -28.21
C ILE A 344 -13.27 -6.36 -29.02
N LEU A 345 -12.79 -7.60 -28.87
CA LEU A 345 -11.61 -8.11 -29.57
C LEU A 345 -11.87 -8.45 -31.04
N GLU A 346 -13.12 -8.64 -31.46
CA GLU A 346 -13.47 -8.69 -32.89
C GLU A 346 -13.24 -7.33 -33.57
N ALA A 347 -13.49 -6.23 -32.86
CA ALA A 347 -13.23 -4.88 -33.35
C ALA A 347 -11.76 -4.45 -33.22
N ASP A 348 -11.09 -4.84 -32.11
CA ASP A 348 -9.67 -4.56 -31.86
C ASP A 348 -8.95 -5.75 -31.24
N PHE A 349 -8.53 -6.68 -32.10
CA PHE A 349 -7.80 -7.88 -31.68
C PHE A 349 -6.41 -7.59 -31.08
N ALA A 350 -5.91 -6.36 -31.19
CA ALA A 350 -4.61 -5.94 -30.66
C ALA A 350 -4.71 -5.35 -29.25
N ASN A 351 -5.92 -5.15 -28.71
CA ASN A 351 -6.12 -4.58 -27.39
C ASN A 351 -5.59 -5.51 -26.29
N LEU A 352 -4.39 -5.21 -25.79
CA LEU A 352 -3.70 -6.04 -24.79
C LEU A 352 -4.37 -5.99 -23.41
N GLU A 353 -5.04 -4.88 -23.09
CA GLU A 353 -5.76 -4.73 -21.82
C GLU A 353 -6.97 -5.66 -21.78
N ILE A 354 -7.76 -5.67 -22.85
CA ILE A 354 -8.92 -6.58 -22.97
C ILE A 354 -8.47 -8.03 -23.09
N GLN A 355 -7.38 -8.32 -23.81
CA GLN A 355 -6.79 -9.68 -23.83
C GLN A 355 -6.35 -10.13 -22.42
N MET A 356 -5.76 -9.24 -21.62
CA MET A 356 -5.39 -9.54 -20.25
C MET A 356 -6.64 -9.82 -19.38
N TYR A 357 -7.66 -8.97 -19.41
CA TYR A 357 -8.88 -9.21 -18.61
C TYR A 357 -9.67 -10.44 -19.07
N LYS A 358 -9.72 -10.69 -20.38
CA LYS A 358 -10.24 -11.94 -20.94
C LYS A 358 -9.51 -13.15 -20.37
N SER A 359 -8.18 -13.10 -20.27
CA SER A 359 -7.40 -14.21 -19.71
C SER A 359 -7.76 -14.52 -18.25
N ILE A 360 -8.06 -13.50 -17.44
CA ILE A 360 -8.52 -13.69 -16.06
C ILE A 360 -9.90 -14.36 -16.05
N ALA A 361 -10.85 -13.87 -16.85
CA ALA A 361 -12.17 -14.50 -16.95
C ALA A 361 -12.12 -15.95 -17.46
N LEU A 362 -11.16 -16.28 -18.33
CA LEU A 362 -10.88 -17.66 -18.76
C LEU A 362 -10.36 -18.51 -17.60
N VAL A 363 -9.44 -17.99 -16.77
CA VAL A 363 -8.98 -18.68 -15.55
C VAL A 363 -10.12 -18.89 -14.56
N GLU A 364 -11.04 -17.92 -14.43
CA GLU A 364 -12.20 -18.04 -13.55
C GLU A 364 -13.22 -19.08 -14.01
N THR A 365 -13.37 -19.22 -15.32
CA THR A 365 -14.22 -20.23 -15.94
C THR A 365 -13.50 -21.57 -16.21
N ASN A 366 -12.28 -21.73 -15.67
CA ASN A 366 -11.43 -22.92 -15.81
C ASN A 366 -11.07 -23.30 -17.27
N GLN A 367 -11.07 -22.32 -18.18
CA GLN A 367 -10.66 -22.46 -19.57
C GLN A 367 -9.14 -22.23 -19.71
N PHE A 368 -8.36 -23.08 -19.05
CA PHE A 368 -6.93 -22.85 -18.82
C PHE A 368 -6.07 -22.87 -20.10
N GLU A 369 -6.39 -23.72 -21.07
CA GLU A 369 -5.63 -23.80 -22.33
C GLU A 369 -5.72 -22.50 -23.15
N GLU A 370 -6.93 -21.94 -23.26
CA GLU A 370 -7.14 -20.66 -23.96
C GLU A 370 -6.51 -19.52 -23.18
N ALA A 371 -6.63 -19.52 -21.84
CA ALA A 371 -6.00 -18.53 -20.98
C ALA A 371 -4.47 -18.53 -21.16
N ASN A 372 -3.86 -19.72 -21.13
CA ASN A 372 -2.42 -19.90 -21.27
C ASN A 372 -1.93 -19.41 -22.63
N HIS A 373 -2.59 -19.81 -23.72
CA HIS A 373 -2.24 -19.33 -25.06
C HIS A 373 -2.29 -17.80 -25.16
N LEU A 374 -3.33 -17.18 -24.59
CA LEU A 374 -3.48 -15.72 -24.60
C LEU A 374 -2.41 -15.02 -23.75
N LEU A 375 -2.12 -15.54 -22.56
CA LEU A 375 -1.12 -15.00 -21.65
C LEU A 375 0.30 -15.09 -22.22
N LEU A 376 0.67 -16.25 -22.80
CA LEU A 376 1.97 -16.42 -23.45
C LEU A 376 2.16 -15.41 -24.59
N LYS A 377 1.14 -15.16 -25.40
CA LYS A 377 1.17 -14.13 -26.44
C LYS A 377 1.43 -12.73 -25.87
N ILE A 378 0.80 -12.36 -24.74
CA ILE A 378 1.04 -11.07 -24.07
C ILE A 378 2.47 -10.99 -23.53
N ILE A 379 2.99 -12.10 -23.00
CA ILE A 379 4.34 -12.22 -22.41
C ILE A 379 5.44 -12.10 -23.48
N GLU A 380 5.22 -12.65 -24.68
CA GLU A 380 6.17 -12.57 -25.79
C GLU A 380 6.31 -11.16 -26.37
N GLY A 381 5.24 -10.36 -26.34
CA GLY A 381 5.23 -8.97 -26.81
C GLY A 381 6.00 -7.98 -25.92
N SER A 382 6.16 -6.73 -26.36
CA SER A 382 6.87 -5.66 -25.61
C SER A 382 5.88 -4.68 -24.95
N SER A 383 5.11 -5.16 -23.95
CA SER A 383 4.08 -4.36 -23.29
C SER A 383 4.28 -4.21 -21.79
N ALA A 384 3.68 -3.17 -21.21
CA ALA A 384 3.61 -2.98 -19.76
C ALA A 384 2.84 -4.12 -19.04
N TYR A 385 2.04 -4.90 -19.77
CA TYR A 385 1.25 -6.00 -19.21
C TYR A 385 2.05 -7.30 -19.02
N ARG A 386 3.30 -7.41 -19.52
CA ARG A 386 4.09 -8.66 -19.46
C ARG A 386 4.20 -9.23 -18.04
N ALA A 387 4.58 -8.41 -17.07
CA ALA A 387 4.78 -8.88 -15.70
C ALA A 387 3.45 -9.27 -15.04
N LYS A 388 2.37 -8.55 -15.34
CA LYS A 388 1.03 -8.88 -14.87
C LYS A 388 0.48 -10.16 -15.53
N ALA A 389 0.76 -10.37 -16.81
CA ALA A 389 0.43 -11.61 -17.51
C ALA A 389 1.19 -12.82 -16.94
N LYS A 390 2.47 -12.67 -16.60
CA LYS A 390 3.23 -13.70 -15.87
C LYS A 390 2.59 -14.02 -14.51
N TRP A 391 2.19 -12.99 -13.77
CA TRP A 391 1.49 -13.18 -12.49
C TRP A 391 0.16 -13.95 -12.66
N ILE A 392 -0.68 -13.56 -13.62
CA ILE A 392 -1.93 -14.27 -13.93
C ILE A 392 -1.65 -15.73 -14.35
N LEU A 393 -0.62 -15.96 -15.16
CA LEU A 393 -0.22 -17.31 -15.60
C LEU A 393 0.24 -18.18 -14.42
N ALA A 394 1.04 -17.63 -13.51
CA ALA A 394 1.44 -18.32 -12.30
C ALA A 394 0.24 -18.72 -11.43
N LEU A 395 -0.70 -17.80 -11.22
CA LEU A 395 -1.94 -18.08 -10.47
C LEU A 395 -2.83 -19.09 -11.20
N SER A 396 -2.88 -19.05 -12.53
CA SER A 396 -3.58 -20.07 -13.33
C SER A 396 -3.00 -21.47 -13.10
N HIS A 397 -1.67 -21.61 -13.03
CA HIS A 397 -1.03 -22.88 -12.69
C HIS A 397 -1.30 -23.29 -11.25
N LEU A 398 -1.32 -22.35 -10.30
CA LEU A 398 -1.68 -22.61 -8.91
C LEU A 398 -3.11 -23.14 -8.79
N LYS A 399 -4.07 -22.56 -9.54
CA LYS A 399 -5.47 -23.02 -9.58
C LYS A 399 -5.64 -24.44 -10.13
N GLN A 400 -4.66 -24.90 -10.94
CA GLN A 400 -4.60 -26.24 -11.50
C GLN A 400 -3.78 -27.22 -10.65
N ASP A 401 -3.36 -26.81 -9.44
CA ASP A 401 -2.41 -27.55 -8.58
C ASP A 401 -1.06 -27.90 -9.26
N ASN A 402 -0.71 -27.20 -10.35
CA ASN A 402 0.54 -27.39 -11.05
C ASN A 402 1.65 -26.51 -10.43
N ILE A 403 2.12 -26.94 -9.26
CA ILE A 403 3.06 -26.19 -8.44
C ILE A 403 4.40 -25.95 -9.15
N ALA A 404 4.91 -26.94 -9.89
CA ALA A 404 6.18 -26.82 -10.60
C ALA A 404 6.12 -25.71 -11.68
N ALA A 405 5.06 -25.68 -12.49
CA ALA A 405 4.88 -24.64 -13.50
C ALA A 405 4.59 -23.27 -12.86
N CYS A 406 3.87 -23.23 -11.74
CA CYS A 406 3.65 -22.02 -10.97
C CYS A 406 4.99 -21.39 -10.53
N ILE A 407 5.86 -22.18 -9.89
CA ILE A 407 7.18 -21.72 -9.43
C ILE A 407 8.03 -21.20 -10.59
N ASP A 408 8.10 -21.94 -11.70
CA ASP A 408 8.89 -21.55 -12.88
C ASP A 408 8.47 -20.18 -13.43
N VAL A 409 7.15 -19.95 -13.54
CA VAL A 409 6.62 -18.67 -14.02
C VAL A 409 6.89 -17.56 -13.00
N LEU A 410 6.71 -17.80 -11.70
CA LEU A 410 6.96 -16.81 -10.64
C LEU A 410 8.43 -16.36 -10.61
N GLN A 411 9.38 -17.28 -10.77
CA GLN A 411 10.81 -16.97 -10.84
C GLN A 411 11.17 -16.09 -12.05
N SER A 412 10.36 -16.14 -13.11
CA SER A 412 10.57 -15.34 -14.31
C SER A 412 10.07 -13.89 -14.20
N ILE A 413 9.38 -13.51 -13.11
CA ILE A 413 8.82 -12.16 -12.94
C ILE A 413 9.97 -11.16 -12.65
N PRO A 414 10.12 -10.07 -13.43
CA PRO A 414 11.18 -9.08 -13.24
C PRO A 414 11.12 -8.38 -11.86
N GLN A 415 12.28 -8.00 -11.32
CA GLN A 415 12.38 -7.38 -9.99
C GLN A 415 11.73 -6.00 -9.88
N ASP A 416 11.71 -5.27 -10.98
CA ASP A 416 11.09 -3.94 -11.14
C ASP A 416 9.57 -4.01 -11.34
N ALA A 417 8.98 -5.20 -11.42
CA ALA A 417 7.54 -5.36 -11.57
C ALA A 417 6.77 -5.12 -10.26
N ASN A 418 5.65 -4.41 -10.34
CA ASN A 418 4.73 -4.22 -9.20
C ASN A 418 4.23 -5.54 -8.57
N THR A 419 4.23 -6.64 -9.32
CA THR A 419 3.83 -7.98 -8.84
C THR A 419 4.98 -8.78 -8.24
N TYR A 420 6.23 -8.30 -8.31
CA TYR A 420 7.41 -9.05 -7.88
C TYR A 420 7.35 -9.43 -6.40
N MET A 421 7.00 -8.49 -5.52
CA MET A 421 6.90 -8.78 -4.08
C MET A 421 5.87 -9.87 -3.76
N LYS A 422 4.71 -9.84 -4.42
CA LYS A 422 3.67 -10.88 -4.28
C LYS A 422 4.17 -12.23 -4.81
N ALA A 423 4.92 -12.21 -5.91
CA ALA A 423 5.51 -13.41 -6.48
C ALA A 423 6.53 -14.06 -5.53
N GLN A 424 7.39 -13.27 -4.88
CA GLN A 424 8.35 -13.76 -3.89
C GLN A 424 7.66 -14.33 -2.64
N GLN A 425 6.57 -13.71 -2.18
CA GLN A 425 5.76 -14.22 -1.07
C GLN A 425 5.15 -15.59 -1.40
N LEU A 426 4.58 -15.74 -2.60
CA LEU A 426 4.00 -17.01 -3.04
C LEU A 426 5.07 -18.09 -3.23
N LEU A 427 6.20 -17.77 -3.87
CA LEU A 427 7.34 -18.68 -4.03
C LEU A 427 7.78 -19.28 -2.69
N LYS A 428 7.96 -18.45 -1.67
CA LYS A 428 8.37 -18.87 -0.32
C LYS A 428 7.36 -19.82 0.36
N ARG A 429 6.09 -19.81 -0.05
CA ARG A 429 5.05 -20.72 0.47
C ARG A 429 4.89 -21.99 -0.36
N LEU A 430 5.45 -22.03 -1.57
CA LEU A 430 5.42 -23.18 -2.49
C LEU A 430 6.68 -24.04 -2.40
N GLU A 431 7.78 -23.48 -1.92
CA GLU A 431 9.03 -24.16 -1.51
C GLU A 431 8.91 -24.73 -0.09
#